data_AF-A0A399YLA3-F1
#
_entry.id   AF-A0A399YLA3-F1
#
_cell.length_a   1.000
_cell.length_b   1.000
_cell.length_c   1.000
_cell.angle_alpha   90.00
_cell.angle_beta   90.00
_cell.angle_gamma   90.00
#
_symmetry.space_group_name_H-M   'P 1'
#
loop_
_entity.id
_entity.type
_entity.pdbx_description
1 polymer ?
#
loop_
_entity_poly.entity_id
_entity_poly.type
_entity_poly.pdbx_seq_one_letter_code
_entity_poly.pdbx_strand_id
1 'polypeptide(L)'
;MSLLVDEKTHVDPAAQIGGDHRIPDESRASRTRSFDVEAIPVPTGREEEWRFTPVDRLGNVFADAPTDVQDGVEAADYQLEAPEGVTSGTLAPGQAPRGTVLVPEDRGAVVASKNTEQALHVRIAPEAELSDPVRLKVHGQGAGRRSNAHYVVEAGAHSTALVILDHTGSADHTGNLEVLVGDGATLTVVSLQRWDDDAVHLGQHEALVGRDASYKHIAVSLGGGIVRVNSNVRYGGPGGDATLLGVYFADAGQHLEHRSFVDHNAPRCTSLVT
;
A
#
# COMPACT_ATOMS: atom_id res chain seq x y z
N MET A 1 -8.58 32.26 -47.17
CA MET A 1 -9.78 31.62 -46.61
C MET A 1 -9.34 30.96 -45.32
N SER A 2 -9.39 31.70 -44.21
CA SER A 2 -8.91 31.26 -42.89
C SER A 2 -10.08 30.60 -42.18
N LEU A 3 -9.96 29.31 -41.86
CA LEU A 3 -10.92 28.61 -41.02
C LEU A 3 -10.58 28.93 -39.56
N LEU A 4 -11.40 29.80 -38.97
CA LEU A 4 -11.48 30.03 -37.52
C LEU A 4 -11.92 28.71 -36.88
N VAL A 5 -11.05 28.13 -36.05
CA VAL A 5 -11.42 27.02 -35.16
C VAL A 5 -12.09 27.66 -33.95
N ASP A 6 -13.39 27.38 -33.82
CA ASP A 6 -14.22 27.85 -32.72
C ASP A 6 -13.69 27.32 -31.38
N GLU A 7 -13.75 28.17 -30.35
CA GLU A 7 -13.21 27.90 -29.03
C GLU A 7 -13.91 26.73 -28.34
N LYS A 8 -13.17 26.04 -27.46
CA LYS A 8 -13.59 24.86 -26.70
C LYS A 8 -15.00 25.00 -26.12
N THR A 9 -15.94 24.20 -26.61
CA THR A 9 -17.33 24.14 -26.12
C THR A 9 -17.49 23.30 -24.84
N HIS A 10 -16.41 22.70 -24.34
CA HIS A 10 -16.45 22.00 -23.07
C HIS A 10 -16.11 22.97 -21.93
N VAL A 11 -17.15 23.43 -21.25
CA VAL A 11 -17.05 24.09 -19.96
C VAL A 11 -17.24 23.01 -18.91
N ASP A 12 -16.24 22.83 -18.04
CA ASP A 12 -16.33 21.96 -16.87
C ASP A 12 -17.51 22.39 -15.99
N PRO A 13 -18.53 21.52 -15.77
CA PRO A 13 -19.66 21.83 -14.90
C PRO A 13 -19.26 22.22 -13.47
N ALA A 14 -18.11 21.73 -12.99
CA ALA A 14 -17.61 22.01 -11.65
C ALA A 14 -17.09 23.46 -11.51
N ALA A 15 -16.70 24.10 -12.61
CA ALA A 15 -16.29 25.50 -12.63
C ALA A 15 -17.44 26.50 -12.38
N GLN A 16 -18.70 26.03 -12.37
CA GLN A 16 -19.89 26.85 -12.17
C GLN A 16 -20.49 26.79 -10.76
N ILE A 17 -19.91 25.99 -9.84
CA ILE A 17 -20.48 25.80 -8.50
C ILE A 17 -19.84 26.79 -7.52
N GLY A 18 -20.56 27.87 -7.20
CA GLY A 18 -20.15 28.85 -6.19
C GLY A 18 -20.41 28.35 -4.77
N GLY A 19 -19.36 28.25 -3.96
CA GLY A 19 -19.39 27.95 -2.52
C GLY A 19 -18.15 27.20 -2.06
N ASP A 20 -17.95 27.06 -0.75
CA ASP A 20 -16.93 26.22 -0.10
C ASP A 20 -17.25 24.71 -0.28
N HIS A 21 -17.55 24.31 -1.51
CA HIS A 21 -17.81 22.93 -1.90
C HIS A 21 -16.50 22.37 -2.43
N ARG A 22 -15.88 21.46 -1.67
CA ARG A 22 -14.81 20.62 -2.22
C ARG A 22 -15.38 19.88 -3.43
N ILE A 23 -14.88 20.20 -4.61
CA ILE A 23 -15.12 19.43 -5.83
C ILE A 23 -14.54 18.04 -5.56
N PRO A 24 -15.35 16.96 -5.57
CA PRO A 24 -14.83 15.62 -5.41
C PRO A 24 -13.82 15.32 -6.51
N ASP A 25 -12.75 14.60 -6.19
CA ASP A 25 -11.81 14.11 -7.20
C ASP A 25 -12.57 13.28 -8.25
N GLU A 26 -12.42 13.64 -9.52
CA GLU A 26 -13.10 12.95 -10.63
C GLU A 26 -12.65 11.49 -10.77
N SER A 27 -11.43 11.19 -10.33
CA SER A 27 -10.84 9.85 -10.37
C SER A 27 -9.88 9.62 -9.20
N ARG A 28 -9.72 8.37 -8.77
CA ARG A 28 -8.66 8.02 -7.81
C ARG A 28 -7.25 8.42 -8.32
N ALA A 29 -7.07 8.48 -9.64
CA ALA A 29 -5.82 8.91 -10.26
C ALA A 29 -5.50 10.41 -10.05
N SER A 30 -6.50 11.27 -9.78
CA SER A 30 -6.30 12.70 -9.56
C SER A 30 -6.03 13.07 -8.10
N ARG A 31 -6.06 12.08 -7.19
CA ARG A 31 -5.86 12.31 -5.76
C ARG A 31 -4.51 12.93 -5.48
N THR A 32 -4.47 13.80 -4.48
CA THR A 32 -3.23 14.35 -3.96
C THR A 32 -2.35 13.21 -3.43
N ARG A 33 -1.13 13.12 -3.96
CA ARG A 33 -0.09 12.19 -3.52
C ARG A 33 1.11 13.00 -3.03
N SER A 34 1.58 12.73 -1.81
CA SER A 34 2.66 13.52 -1.21
C SER A 34 3.38 12.78 -0.10
N PHE A 35 4.68 13.06 0.06
CA PHE A 35 5.44 12.69 1.27
C PHE A 35 5.31 13.74 2.39
N ASP A 36 4.72 14.89 2.08
CA ASP A 36 4.40 15.92 3.06
C ASP A 36 3.09 15.60 3.77
N VAL A 37 3.18 15.40 5.09
CA VAL A 37 2.05 15.12 5.97
C VAL A 37 1.04 16.28 5.99
N GLU A 38 1.48 17.53 5.81
CA GLU A 38 0.58 18.68 5.79
C GLU A 38 -0.26 18.76 4.51
N ALA A 39 0.23 18.17 3.41
CA ALA A 39 -0.49 18.10 2.15
C ALA A 39 -1.64 17.08 2.17
N ILE A 40 -1.65 16.15 3.13
CA ILE A 40 -2.66 15.09 3.26
C ILE A 40 -3.46 15.29 4.56
N PRO A 41 -4.68 15.84 4.49
CA PRO A 41 -5.49 16.12 5.68
C PRO A 41 -5.91 14.83 6.39
N VAL A 42 -6.17 14.92 7.70
CA VAL A 42 -6.78 13.82 8.46
C VAL A 42 -8.22 13.63 7.96
N PRO A 43 -8.61 12.40 7.55
CA PRO A 43 -9.96 12.13 7.08
C PRO A 43 -11.01 12.42 8.15
N THR A 44 -12.16 12.94 7.70
CA THR A 44 -13.31 13.23 8.56
C THR A 44 -14.45 12.22 8.39
N GLY A 45 -14.33 11.31 7.42
CA GLY A 45 -15.36 10.32 7.07
C GLY A 45 -16.44 10.89 6.15
N ARG A 46 -16.28 12.15 5.70
CA ARG A 46 -17.14 12.77 4.69
C ARG A 46 -16.59 12.61 3.29
N GLU A 47 -15.29 12.34 3.18
CA GLU A 47 -14.61 12.03 1.94
C GLU A 47 -15.12 10.69 1.38
N GLU A 48 -15.32 10.60 0.07
CA GLU A 48 -15.96 9.44 -0.57
C GLU A 48 -15.22 8.13 -0.26
N GLU A 49 -13.89 8.17 -0.19
CA GLU A 49 -13.05 7.02 0.13
C GLU A 49 -13.04 6.63 1.60
N TRP A 50 -13.51 7.49 2.50
CA TRP A 50 -13.57 7.24 3.94
C TRP A 50 -15.00 7.13 4.47
N ARG A 51 -16.01 7.35 3.62
CA ARG A 51 -17.43 7.40 3.99
C ARG A 51 -17.93 6.21 4.80
N PHE A 52 -17.42 5.02 4.53
CA PHE A 52 -17.85 3.78 5.19
C PHE A 52 -16.87 3.30 6.26
N THR A 53 -15.71 3.94 6.38
CA THR A 53 -14.69 3.58 7.34
C THR A 53 -14.93 4.32 8.66
N PRO A 54 -14.87 3.66 9.83
CA PRO A 54 -15.06 4.30 11.13
C PRO A 54 -13.83 5.15 11.51
N VAL A 55 -13.68 6.30 10.86
CA VAL A 55 -12.51 7.19 11.00
C VAL A 55 -12.30 7.73 12.41
N ASP A 56 -13.36 7.83 13.21
CA ASP A 56 -13.33 8.26 14.61
C ASP A 56 -12.53 7.30 15.50
N ARG A 57 -12.36 6.05 15.05
CA ARG A 57 -11.56 5.02 15.72
C ARG A 57 -10.13 4.89 15.15
N LEU A 58 -9.73 5.72 14.19
CA LEU A 58 -8.43 5.67 13.50
C LEU A 58 -7.45 6.76 13.95
N GLY A 59 -7.74 7.47 15.03
CA GLY A 59 -6.94 8.62 15.47
C GLY A 59 -5.45 8.32 15.64
N ASN A 60 -5.09 7.15 16.18
CA ASN A 60 -3.70 6.81 16.48
C ASN A 60 -2.88 6.52 15.21
N VAL A 61 -3.46 5.83 14.23
CA VAL A 61 -2.81 5.52 12.93
C VAL A 61 -2.73 6.73 11.98
N PHE A 62 -3.46 7.81 12.27
CA PHE A 62 -3.37 9.10 11.57
C PHE A 62 -2.46 10.13 12.24
N ALA A 63 -2.02 9.86 13.47
CA ALA A 63 -1.19 10.78 14.24
C ALA A 63 0.24 10.77 13.72
N ASP A 64 0.76 11.96 13.40
CA ASP A 64 2.14 12.14 12.97
C ASP A 64 3.09 12.06 14.16
N ALA A 65 3.43 10.83 14.53
CA ALA A 65 4.26 10.51 15.67
C ALA A 65 5.01 9.18 15.43
N PRO A 66 6.17 9.00 16.08
CA PRO A 66 6.97 7.78 15.93
C PRO A 66 6.23 6.55 16.46
N THR A 67 6.77 5.37 16.14
CA THR A 67 6.36 4.10 16.73
C THR A 67 6.48 4.17 18.26
N ASP A 68 5.47 3.65 18.96
CA ASP A 68 5.44 3.68 20.41
C ASP A 68 6.42 2.66 21.01
N VAL A 69 7.21 3.11 21.98
CA VAL A 69 8.11 2.26 22.76
C VAL A 69 7.66 2.27 24.22
N GLN A 70 7.39 1.09 24.77
CA GLN A 70 7.01 0.90 26.17
C GLN A 70 7.96 -0.12 26.80
N ASP A 71 8.60 0.25 27.91
CA ASP A 71 9.59 -0.57 28.61
C ASP A 71 10.71 -1.13 27.71
N GLY A 72 11.10 -0.36 26.69
CA GLY A 72 12.13 -0.73 25.72
C GLY A 72 11.66 -1.67 24.59
N VAL A 73 10.37 -1.98 24.51
CA VAL A 73 9.78 -2.81 23.47
C VAL A 73 8.99 -1.93 22.49
N GLU A 74 9.23 -2.06 21.19
CA GLU A 74 8.45 -1.37 20.15
C GLU A 74 7.02 -1.93 20.03
N ALA A 75 6.10 -1.17 19.43
CA ALA A 75 4.71 -1.58 19.27
C ALA A 75 4.52 -2.80 18.35
N ALA A 76 5.51 -3.11 17.51
CA ALA A 76 5.55 -4.34 16.72
C ALA A 76 6.97 -4.89 16.61
N ASP A 77 7.09 -6.21 16.55
CA ASP A 77 8.31 -6.94 16.21
C ASP A 77 8.27 -7.37 14.73
N TYR A 78 9.45 -7.44 14.09
CA TYR A 78 9.60 -7.80 12.69
C TYR A 78 10.62 -8.91 12.53
N GLN A 79 10.18 -10.06 12.01
CA GLN A 79 11.05 -11.20 11.74
C GLN A 79 11.02 -11.58 10.26
N LEU A 80 12.18 -11.58 9.62
CA LEU A 80 12.35 -12.03 8.24
C LEU A 80 12.90 -13.46 8.20
N GLU A 81 12.19 -14.33 7.49
CA GLU A 81 12.65 -15.67 7.11
C GLU A 81 12.79 -15.69 5.59
N ALA A 82 14.00 -15.94 5.09
CA ALA A 82 14.26 -15.91 3.66
C ALA A 82 15.15 -17.09 3.24
N PRO A 83 14.89 -17.73 2.09
CA PRO A 83 15.76 -18.76 1.53
C PRO A 83 17.04 -18.15 0.92
N GLU A 84 17.92 -19.03 0.44
CA GLU A 84 19.07 -18.62 -0.36
C GLU A 84 18.62 -17.85 -1.62
N GLY A 85 19.44 -16.90 -2.09
CA GLY A 85 19.10 -16.05 -3.25
C GLY A 85 18.30 -14.78 -2.90
N VAL A 86 17.98 -14.59 -1.62
CA VAL A 86 17.36 -13.37 -1.10
C VAL A 86 18.37 -12.62 -0.23
N THR A 87 18.50 -11.32 -0.45
CA THR A 87 19.25 -10.43 0.42
C THR A 87 18.31 -9.48 1.14
N SER A 88 18.68 -9.08 2.35
CA SER A 88 17.94 -8.11 3.13
C SER A 88 18.83 -7.00 3.64
N GLY A 89 18.26 -5.80 3.77
CA GLY A 89 18.93 -4.63 4.31
C GLY A 89 17.91 -3.58 4.72
N THR A 90 18.35 -2.33 4.84
CA THR A 90 17.45 -1.21 5.11
C THR A 90 17.69 -0.05 4.16
N LEU A 91 16.65 0.76 3.96
CA LEU A 91 16.67 1.96 3.13
C LEU A 91 16.14 3.17 3.91
N ALA A 92 16.96 4.20 4.04
CA ALA A 92 16.56 5.50 4.55
C ALA A 92 15.71 6.27 3.54
N PRO A 93 14.95 7.32 3.94
CA PRO A 93 14.28 8.19 2.99
C PRO A 93 15.27 8.77 1.97
N GLY A 94 14.92 8.71 0.69
CA GLY A 94 15.77 9.16 -0.42
C GLY A 94 16.81 8.13 -0.89
N GLN A 95 16.93 6.97 -0.24
CA GLN A 95 17.75 5.86 -0.74
C GLN A 95 16.93 4.95 -1.65
N ALA A 96 17.29 4.90 -2.94
CA ALA A 96 16.63 4.02 -3.89
C ALA A 96 16.82 2.53 -3.52
N PRO A 97 15.81 1.66 -3.75
CA PRO A 97 14.55 1.96 -4.44
C PRO A 97 13.40 2.49 -3.57
N ARG A 98 13.61 2.80 -2.28
CA ARG A 98 12.55 3.35 -1.43
C ARG A 98 12.02 4.68 -1.98
N GLY A 99 10.71 4.84 -2.01
CA GLY A 99 10.00 6.03 -2.49
C GLY A 99 9.94 6.16 -4.01
N THR A 100 10.37 5.15 -4.76
CA THR A 100 10.30 5.17 -6.24
C THR A 100 8.97 4.66 -6.77
N VAL A 101 8.27 3.83 -6.00
CA VAL A 101 6.98 3.22 -6.40
C VAL A 101 5.84 3.79 -5.58
N LEU A 102 5.98 3.87 -4.26
CA LEU A 102 4.95 4.42 -3.38
C LEU A 102 5.18 5.92 -3.19
N VAL A 103 4.17 6.68 -3.62
CA VAL A 103 3.96 8.03 -3.11
C VAL A 103 2.67 7.95 -2.29
N PRO A 104 2.69 8.33 -1.00
CA PRO A 104 1.51 8.19 -0.14
C PRO A 104 0.29 8.89 -0.73
N GLU A 105 -0.86 8.23 -0.70
CA GLU A 105 -2.14 8.76 -1.19
C GLU A 105 -3.19 8.91 -0.08
N ASP A 106 -2.84 8.52 1.15
CA ASP A 106 -3.68 8.72 2.33
C ASP A 106 -2.88 9.08 3.58
N ARG A 107 -3.61 9.48 4.63
CA ARG A 107 -3.04 10.00 5.87
C ARG A 107 -2.19 8.97 6.62
N GLY A 108 -2.60 7.71 6.62
CA GLY A 108 -1.83 6.65 7.26
C GLY A 108 -0.50 6.47 6.54
N ALA A 109 -0.55 6.31 5.22
CA ALA A 109 0.64 6.05 4.42
C ALA A 109 1.70 7.16 4.53
N VAL A 110 1.29 8.43 4.58
CA VAL A 110 2.25 9.54 4.69
C VAL A 110 2.89 9.59 6.07
N VAL A 111 2.11 9.33 7.12
CA VAL A 111 2.59 9.23 8.51
C VAL A 111 3.57 8.07 8.65
N ALA A 112 3.23 6.88 8.13
CA ALA A 112 4.12 5.72 8.18
C ALA A 112 5.42 5.97 7.40
N SER A 113 5.34 6.60 6.22
CA SER A 113 6.52 6.93 5.43
C SER A 113 7.45 7.91 6.15
N LYS A 114 6.89 8.95 6.79
CA LYS A 114 7.65 9.96 7.53
C LYS A 114 8.27 9.39 8.81
N ASN A 115 7.52 8.56 9.54
CA ASN A 115 7.92 8.06 10.85
C ASN A 115 8.68 6.72 10.81
N THR A 116 9.00 6.21 9.62
CA THR A 116 9.90 5.05 9.44
C THR A 116 11.26 5.52 8.96
N GLU A 117 12.26 5.54 9.85
CA GLU A 117 13.62 5.94 9.46
C GLU A 117 14.26 4.92 8.51
N GLN A 118 14.14 3.63 8.81
CA GLN A 118 14.75 2.55 8.03
C GLN A 118 13.67 1.62 7.51
N ALA A 119 13.40 1.65 6.21
CA ALA A 119 12.50 0.68 5.60
C ALA A 119 13.21 -0.66 5.44
N LEU A 120 12.54 -1.78 5.73
CA LEU A 120 13.08 -3.11 5.45
C LEU A 120 13.14 -3.31 3.93
N HIS A 121 14.31 -3.60 3.39
CA HIS A 121 14.52 -3.92 1.99
C HIS A 121 14.77 -5.40 1.84
N VAL A 122 13.96 -6.06 1.01
CA VAL A 122 14.08 -7.46 0.64
C VAL A 122 14.29 -7.51 -0.86
N ARG A 123 15.40 -8.11 -1.29
CA ARG A 123 15.77 -8.21 -2.69
C ARG A 123 15.95 -9.66 -3.10
N ILE A 124 15.19 -10.08 -4.10
CA ILE A 124 15.31 -11.38 -4.75
C ILE A 124 16.22 -11.19 -5.97
N ALA A 125 17.26 -12.02 -6.08
CA ALA A 125 18.22 -11.90 -7.18
C ALA A 125 17.56 -12.12 -8.55
N PRO A 126 18.07 -11.51 -9.64
CA PRO A 126 17.65 -11.85 -10.99
C PRO A 126 17.82 -13.34 -11.28
N GLU A 127 16.93 -13.91 -12.10
CA GLU A 127 16.90 -15.33 -12.47
C GLU A 127 16.69 -16.32 -11.30
N ALA A 128 16.48 -15.83 -10.07
CA ALA A 128 16.27 -16.69 -8.92
C ALA A 128 14.88 -17.35 -8.98
N GLU A 129 14.85 -18.68 -8.87
CA GLU A 129 13.61 -19.46 -8.73
C GLU A 129 13.50 -19.98 -7.29
N LEU A 130 12.73 -19.29 -6.46
CA LEU A 130 12.58 -19.67 -5.05
C LEU A 130 11.50 -20.74 -4.87
N SER A 131 11.88 -21.89 -4.31
CA SER A 131 10.93 -22.95 -3.93
C SER A 131 10.21 -22.65 -2.61
N ASP A 132 10.92 -22.02 -1.67
CA ASP A 132 10.39 -21.63 -0.36
C ASP A 132 10.03 -20.14 -0.34
N PRO A 133 8.98 -19.74 0.40
CA PRO A 133 8.57 -18.35 0.46
C PRO A 133 9.52 -17.51 1.31
N VAL A 134 9.65 -16.23 0.95
CA VAL A 134 10.10 -15.20 1.88
C VAL A 134 8.96 -14.86 2.82
N ARG A 135 9.18 -14.91 4.14
CA ARG A 135 8.16 -14.58 5.14
C ARG A 135 8.63 -13.41 5.98
N LEU A 136 7.86 -12.32 5.96
CA LEU A 136 7.97 -11.23 6.90
C LEU A 136 6.84 -11.38 7.92
N LYS A 137 7.20 -11.71 9.15
CA LYS A 137 6.28 -11.78 10.28
C LYS A 137 6.28 -10.46 11.02
N VAL A 138 5.10 -9.91 11.23
CA VAL A 138 4.84 -8.68 11.99
C VAL A 138 4.01 -9.06 13.21
N HIS A 139 4.56 -8.88 14.40
CA HIS A 139 3.86 -9.22 15.64
C HIS A 139 3.62 -7.98 16.49
N GLY A 140 2.35 -7.60 16.65
CA GLY A 140 1.92 -6.46 17.45
C GLY A 140 2.02 -6.76 18.95
N GLN A 141 2.53 -5.79 19.71
CA GLN A 141 2.89 -5.93 21.12
C GLN A 141 1.90 -5.24 22.08
N GLY A 142 0.70 -4.87 21.61
CA GLY A 142 -0.39 -4.35 22.42
C GLY A 142 -1.31 -3.38 21.67
N ALA A 143 -2.62 -3.50 21.92
CA ALA A 143 -3.63 -2.62 21.33
C ALA A 143 -3.43 -1.15 21.72
N GLY A 144 -3.79 -0.24 20.82
CA GLY A 144 -3.60 1.19 21.04
C GLY A 144 -2.15 1.67 20.96
N ARG A 145 -1.19 0.77 20.71
CA ARG A 145 0.22 1.12 20.50
C ARG A 145 0.49 1.34 19.01
N ARG A 146 0.94 2.54 18.65
CA ARG A 146 1.21 2.91 17.26
C ARG A 146 2.45 2.20 16.75
N SER A 147 2.31 1.56 15.59
CA SER A 147 3.40 0.96 14.82
C SER A 147 3.43 1.57 13.42
N ASN A 148 4.54 2.20 13.05
CA ASN A 148 4.79 2.68 11.70
C ASN A 148 5.78 1.74 10.99
N ALA A 149 5.46 1.32 9.78
CA ALA A 149 6.32 0.46 8.99
C ALA A 149 6.37 0.85 7.51
N HIS A 150 7.51 0.53 6.90
CA HIS A 150 7.75 0.66 5.47
C HIS A 150 8.59 -0.52 5.01
N TYR A 151 8.09 -1.25 4.01
CA TYR A 151 8.73 -2.40 3.40
C TYR A 151 8.97 -2.15 1.93
N VAL A 152 10.12 -2.59 1.41
CA VAL A 152 10.47 -2.52 0.00
C VAL A 152 10.86 -3.91 -0.47
N VAL A 153 10.10 -4.46 -1.41
CA VAL A 153 10.34 -5.77 -2.02
C VAL A 153 10.75 -5.56 -3.48
N GLU A 154 11.94 -6.03 -3.82
CA GLU A 154 12.49 -5.95 -5.18
C GLU A 154 12.67 -7.36 -5.74
N ALA A 155 11.85 -7.73 -6.71
CA ALA A 155 12.04 -8.95 -7.49
C ALA A 155 12.91 -8.65 -8.71
N GLY A 156 14.11 -9.24 -8.78
CA GLY A 156 15.00 -9.10 -9.93
C GLY A 156 14.38 -9.63 -11.22
N ALA A 157 14.91 -9.19 -12.36
CA ALA A 157 14.45 -9.64 -13.68
C ALA A 157 14.41 -11.17 -13.77
N HIS A 158 13.37 -11.72 -14.40
CA HIS A 158 13.15 -13.16 -14.60
C HIS A 158 13.12 -14.01 -13.32
N SER A 159 13.06 -13.41 -12.14
CA SER A 159 12.93 -14.16 -10.88
C SER A 159 11.50 -14.70 -10.68
N THR A 160 11.38 -15.80 -9.95
CA THR A 160 10.09 -16.36 -9.51
C THR A 160 10.09 -16.51 -7.99
N ALA A 161 9.13 -15.89 -7.31
CA ALA A 161 9.09 -15.87 -5.85
C ALA A 161 7.69 -15.71 -5.25
N LEU A 162 7.56 -16.18 -4.01
CA LEU A 162 6.43 -15.93 -3.12
C LEU A 162 6.92 -15.17 -1.88
N VAL A 163 6.30 -14.03 -1.60
CA VAL A 163 6.55 -13.22 -0.41
C VAL A 163 5.26 -13.17 0.43
N ILE A 164 5.38 -13.43 1.73
CA ILE A 164 4.25 -13.45 2.67
C ILE A 164 4.51 -12.41 3.76
N LEU A 165 3.61 -11.43 3.89
CA LEU A 165 3.56 -10.48 5.00
C LEU A 165 2.48 -10.96 5.97
N ASP A 166 2.90 -11.47 7.12
CA ASP A 166 2.03 -12.15 8.09
C ASP A 166 1.91 -11.34 9.37
N HIS A 167 0.72 -10.83 9.65
CA HIS A 167 0.46 -9.93 10.77
C HIS A 167 -0.34 -10.62 11.88
N THR A 168 0.13 -10.52 13.12
CA THR A 168 -0.46 -11.21 14.31
C THR A 168 -0.35 -10.38 15.59
N GLY A 169 -1.16 -10.68 16.61
CA GLY A 169 -1.17 -9.93 17.88
C GLY A 169 -2.00 -8.64 17.79
N SER A 170 -1.66 -7.64 18.60
CA SER A 170 -2.40 -6.37 18.66
C SER A 170 -1.48 -5.17 18.43
N ALA A 171 -1.87 -4.25 17.55
CA ALA A 171 -1.23 -2.95 17.38
C ALA A 171 -2.16 -2.00 16.62
N ASP A 172 -1.87 -0.72 16.69
CA ASP A 172 -2.38 0.29 15.77
C ASP A 172 -1.33 0.46 14.66
N HIS A 173 -1.36 -0.43 13.68
CA HIS A 173 -0.33 -0.59 12.66
C HIS A 173 -0.64 0.19 11.38
N THR A 174 0.35 0.92 10.90
CA THR A 174 0.34 1.50 9.56
C THR A 174 1.53 0.95 8.77
N GLY A 175 1.25 0.21 7.71
CA GLY A 175 2.26 -0.54 6.94
C GLY A 175 2.27 -0.16 5.45
N ASN A 176 3.33 0.52 5.02
CA ASN A 176 3.55 0.78 3.59
C ASN A 176 4.34 -0.37 2.96
N LEU A 177 3.92 -0.80 1.77
CA LEU A 177 4.66 -1.78 0.97
C LEU A 177 4.92 -1.22 -0.43
N GLU A 178 6.20 -1.14 -0.80
CA GLU A 178 6.67 -0.89 -2.16
C GLU A 178 7.10 -2.20 -2.81
N VAL A 179 6.58 -2.51 -3.99
CA VAL A 179 6.93 -3.71 -4.75
C VAL A 179 7.45 -3.33 -6.12
N LEU A 180 8.71 -3.67 -6.40
CA LEU A 180 9.32 -3.58 -7.71
C LEU A 180 9.35 -4.98 -8.31
N VAL A 181 8.62 -5.18 -9.41
CA VAL A 181 8.63 -6.44 -10.15
C VAL A 181 9.45 -6.23 -11.41
N GLY A 182 10.67 -6.79 -11.43
CA GLY A 182 11.58 -6.66 -12.56
C GLY A 182 11.02 -7.27 -13.84
N ASP A 183 11.59 -6.90 -14.98
CA ASP A 183 11.17 -7.39 -16.29
C ASP A 183 11.15 -8.94 -16.33
N GLY A 184 10.07 -9.51 -16.84
CA GLY A 184 9.88 -10.96 -16.94
C GLY A 184 9.79 -11.71 -15.60
N ALA A 185 9.78 -11.02 -14.45
CA ALA A 185 9.67 -11.67 -13.15
C ALA A 185 8.23 -12.13 -12.85
N THR A 186 8.10 -13.19 -12.07
CA THR A 186 6.83 -13.72 -11.55
C THR A 186 6.82 -13.60 -10.03
N LEU A 187 6.13 -12.60 -9.49
CA LEU A 187 6.08 -12.35 -8.06
C LEU A 187 4.66 -12.53 -7.52
N THR A 188 4.51 -13.36 -6.49
CA THR A 188 3.30 -13.38 -5.66
C THR A 188 3.59 -12.74 -4.30
N VAL A 189 2.77 -11.78 -3.90
CA VAL A 189 2.77 -11.18 -2.55
C VAL A 189 1.46 -11.55 -1.86
N VAL A 190 1.55 -12.18 -0.71
CA VAL A 190 0.41 -12.46 0.17
C VAL A 190 0.50 -11.53 1.37
N SER A 191 -0.50 -10.68 1.57
CA SER A 191 -0.65 -9.87 2.78
C SER A 191 -1.74 -10.48 3.64
N LEU A 192 -1.37 -10.99 4.81
CA LEU A 192 -2.22 -11.75 5.70
C LEU A 192 -2.40 -10.97 7.01
N GLN A 193 -3.64 -10.59 7.33
CA GLN A 193 -4.02 -9.95 8.58
C GLN A 193 -4.74 -10.95 9.47
N ARG A 194 -4.00 -11.49 10.44
CA ARG A 194 -4.50 -12.37 11.53
C ARG A 194 -4.31 -11.69 12.87
N TRP A 195 -4.61 -10.39 12.89
CA TRP A 195 -4.57 -9.60 14.10
C TRP A 195 -5.64 -10.05 15.10
N ASP A 196 -5.40 -9.75 16.37
CA ASP A 196 -6.42 -9.86 17.42
C ASP A 196 -7.50 -8.77 17.23
N ASP A 197 -8.68 -8.98 17.82
CA ASP A 197 -9.90 -8.17 17.55
C ASP A 197 -9.79 -6.69 17.95
N ASP A 198 -8.79 -6.32 18.74
CA ASP A 198 -8.54 -4.96 19.19
C ASP A 198 -7.48 -4.21 18.36
N ALA A 199 -6.90 -4.86 17.35
CA ALA A 199 -5.93 -4.24 16.46
C ALA A 199 -6.57 -3.34 15.39
N VAL A 200 -5.81 -2.34 14.96
CA VAL A 200 -6.12 -1.47 13.82
C VAL A 200 -5.00 -1.59 12.79
N HIS A 201 -5.34 -1.71 11.51
CA HIS A 201 -4.36 -1.76 10.43
C HIS A 201 -4.79 -0.89 9.24
N LEU A 202 -3.94 0.09 8.88
CA LEU A 202 -3.99 0.76 7.58
C LEU A 202 -2.78 0.37 6.73
N GLY A 203 -3.01 -0.23 5.56
CA GLY A 203 -1.96 -0.63 4.63
C GLY A 203 -2.09 0.08 3.28
N GLN A 204 -0.99 0.66 2.78
CA GLN A 204 -0.88 1.07 1.38
C GLN A 204 0.20 0.23 0.69
N HIS A 205 -0.22 -0.60 -0.25
CA HIS A 205 0.65 -1.42 -1.06
C HIS A 205 0.66 -0.89 -2.49
N GLU A 206 1.85 -0.63 -3.02
CA GLU A 206 2.06 -0.11 -4.37
C GLU A 206 3.02 -1.03 -5.12
N ALA A 207 2.63 -1.48 -6.30
CA ALA A 207 3.46 -2.31 -7.17
C ALA A 207 3.75 -1.61 -8.50
N LEU A 208 5.01 -1.67 -8.93
CA LEU A 208 5.45 -1.32 -10.28
C LEU A 208 5.80 -2.60 -11.03
N VAL A 209 4.99 -2.96 -12.02
CA VAL A 209 5.12 -4.21 -12.78
C VAL A 209 5.91 -3.98 -14.06
N GLY A 210 7.09 -4.58 -14.17
CA GLY A 210 8.00 -4.45 -15.31
C GLY A 210 7.45 -5.02 -16.63
N ARG A 211 8.26 -4.93 -17.68
CA ARG A 211 7.90 -5.45 -19.01
C ARG A 211 7.72 -6.97 -18.94
N ASP A 212 6.64 -7.48 -19.51
CA ASP A 212 6.32 -8.92 -19.59
C ASP A 212 6.37 -9.63 -18.21
N ALA A 213 6.21 -8.88 -17.11
CA ALA A 213 6.25 -9.40 -15.75
C ALA A 213 4.84 -9.79 -15.26
N SER A 214 4.76 -10.74 -14.35
CA SER A 214 3.52 -11.20 -13.71
C SER A 214 3.54 -10.90 -12.22
N TYR A 215 2.56 -10.14 -11.75
CA TYR A 215 2.39 -9.79 -10.35
C TYR A 215 1.06 -10.31 -9.82
N LYS A 216 1.10 -11.01 -8.69
CA LYS A 216 -0.10 -11.39 -7.96
C LYS A 216 -0.06 -10.84 -6.55
N HIS A 217 -1.06 -10.05 -6.18
CA HIS A 217 -1.28 -9.64 -4.79
C HIS A 217 -2.48 -10.39 -4.24
N ILE A 218 -2.35 -10.95 -3.05
CA ILE A 218 -3.41 -11.65 -2.34
C ILE A 218 -3.56 -11.00 -0.97
N ALA A 219 -4.66 -10.29 -0.74
CA ALA A 219 -5.03 -9.74 0.56
C ALA A 219 -5.98 -10.70 1.27
N VAL A 220 -5.60 -11.14 2.47
CA VAL A 220 -6.40 -12.05 3.30
C VAL A 220 -6.56 -11.43 4.69
N SER A 221 -7.78 -11.05 5.08
CA SER A 221 -8.04 -10.50 6.41
C SER A 221 -8.99 -11.41 7.20
N LEU A 222 -8.48 -11.95 8.29
CA LEU A 222 -9.16 -12.94 9.16
C LEU A 222 -9.34 -12.45 10.60
N GLY A 223 -8.92 -11.22 10.90
CA GLY A 223 -8.98 -10.63 12.22
C GLY A 223 -8.61 -9.15 12.20
N GLY A 224 -8.66 -8.50 13.36
CA GLY A 224 -8.52 -7.07 13.53
C GLY A 224 -9.86 -6.36 13.69
N GLY A 225 -9.90 -5.36 14.57
CA GLY A 225 -11.08 -4.53 14.78
C GLY A 225 -11.36 -3.61 13.59
N ILE A 226 -10.31 -3.01 13.02
CA ILE A 226 -10.39 -2.26 11.77
C ILE A 226 -9.18 -2.60 10.90
N VAL A 227 -9.41 -3.16 9.72
CA VAL A 227 -8.36 -3.42 8.73
C VAL A 227 -8.75 -2.78 7.42
N ARG A 228 -7.89 -1.91 6.91
CA ARG A 228 -8.02 -1.34 5.58
C ARG A 228 -6.73 -1.54 4.80
N VAL A 229 -6.82 -2.23 3.67
CA VAL A 229 -5.68 -2.48 2.79
C VAL A 229 -5.98 -1.92 1.40
N ASN A 230 -5.20 -0.92 1.00
CA ASN A 230 -5.22 -0.32 -0.33
C ASN A 230 -4.12 -0.97 -1.18
N SER A 231 -4.47 -1.67 -2.25
CA SER A 231 -3.52 -2.34 -3.16
C SER A 231 -3.57 -1.71 -4.55
N ASN A 232 -2.45 -1.14 -4.96
CA ASN A 232 -2.33 -0.31 -6.14
C ASN A 232 -1.28 -0.88 -7.10
N VAL A 233 -1.55 -0.83 -8.40
CA VAL A 233 -0.65 -1.31 -9.45
C VAL A 233 -0.47 -0.25 -10.53
N ARG A 234 0.80 -0.07 -10.94
CA ARG A 234 1.19 0.63 -12.17
C ARG A 234 2.11 -0.28 -12.99
N TYR A 235 2.14 -0.09 -14.29
CA TYR A 235 3.02 -0.82 -15.20
C TYR A 235 4.24 0.03 -15.56
N GLY A 236 5.44 -0.53 -15.34
CA GLY A 236 6.73 0.04 -15.73
C GLY A 236 7.13 -0.30 -17.17
N GLY A 237 6.43 -1.22 -17.83
CA GLY A 237 6.66 -1.62 -19.21
C GLY A 237 5.43 -2.28 -19.86
N PRO A 238 5.46 -2.52 -21.18
CA PRO A 238 4.37 -3.21 -21.87
C PRO A 238 4.27 -4.69 -21.48
N GLY A 239 3.10 -5.29 -21.67
CA GLY A 239 2.93 -6.74 -21.48
C GLY A 239 2.83 -7.21 -20.03
N GLY A 240 2.79 -6.29 -19.06
CA GLY A 240 2.65 -6.66 -17.66
C GLY A 240 1.28 -7.26 -17.35
N ASP A 241 1.26 -8.24 -16.45
CA ASP A 241 0.06 -8.88 -15.93
C ASP A 241 -0.05 -8.64 -14.42
N ALA A 242 -1.22 -8.21 -13.96
CA ALA A 242 -1.50 -8.01 -12.55
C ALA A 242 -2.79 -8.70 -12.11
N THR A 243 -2.69 -9.57 -11.12
CA THR A 243 -3.84 -10.19 -10.47
C THR A 243 -3.94 -9.71 -9.02
N LEU A 244 -5.05 -9.07 -8.64
CA LEU A 244 -5.34 -8.66 -7.26
C LEU A 244 -6.50 -9.50 -6.73
N LEU A 245 -6.23 -10.30 -5.71
CA LEU A 245 -7.23 -11.17 -5.06
C LEU A 245 -7.48 -10.68 -3.64
N GLY A 246 -8.75 -10.53 -3.25
CA GLY A 246 -9.15 -10.17 -1.90
C GLY A 246 -10.08 -11.20 -1.28
N VAL A 247 -9.83 -11.56 -0.02
CA VAL A 247 -10.81 -12.27 0.80
C VAL A 247 -10.75 -11.79 2.24
N TYR A 248 -11.91 -11.55 2.82
CA TYR A 248 -12.03 -11.26 4.24
C TYR A 248 -13.28 -11.92 4.83
N PHE A 249 -13.17 -12.28 6.10
CA PHE A 249 -14.29 -12.82 6.88
C PHE A 249 -14.42 -11.94 8.13
N ALA A 250 -15.47 -11.14 8.18
CA ALA A 250 -15.72 -10.23 9.30
C ALA A 250 -16.70 -10.87 10.30
N ASP A 251 -16.42 -10.72 11.59
CA ASP A 251 -17.35 -10.98 12.69
C ASP A 251 -17.94 -9.66 13.25
N ALA A 252 -18.84 -9.75 14.22
CA ALA A 252 -19.50 -8.63 14.85
C ALA A 252 -18.50 -7.60 15.39
N GLY A 253 -18.62 -6.35 14.92
CA GLY A 253 -17.80 -5.23 15.39
C GLY A 253 -16.51 -4.98 14.61
N GLN A 254 -16.17 -5.85 13.65
CA GLN A 254 -15.02 -5.66 12.77
C GLN A 254 -15.38 -4.82 11.53
N HIS A 255 -14.43 -4.00 11.07
CA HIS A 255 -14.48 -3.30 9.79
C HIS A 255 -13.30 -3.75 8.92
N LEU A 256 -13.56 -4.62 7.94
CA LEU A 256 -12.54 -5.13 7.03
C LEU A 256 -12.81 -4.56 5.63
N GLU A 257 -11.83 -3.87 5.07
CA GLU A 257 -11.95 -3.18 3.79
C GLU A 257 -10.71 -3.42 2.92
N HIS A 258 -10.91 -3.99 1.75
CA HIS A 258 -9.89 -4.06 0.70
C HIS A 258 -10.26 -3.08 -0.41
N ARG A 259 -9.30 -2.27 -0.83
CA ARG A 259 -9.47 -1.38 -1.99
C ARG A 259 -8.39 -1.66 -3.00
N SER A 260 -8.79 -1.81 -4.25
CA SER A 260 -7.86 -2.05 -5.35
C SER A 260 -7.88 -0.90 -6.35
N PHE A 261 -6.73 -0.61 -6.95
CA PHE A 261 -6.63 0.29 -8.09
C PHE A 261 -5.53 -0.17 -9.04
N VAL A 262 -5.83 -0.16 -10.33
CA VAL A 262 -4.88 -0.52 -11.38
C VAL A 262 -4.86 0.61 -12.39
N ASP A 263 -3.70 1.22 -12.57
CA ASP A 263 -3.47 2.23 -13.60
C ASP A 263 -2.92 1.53 -14.85
N HIS A 264 -3.71 1.49 -15.92
CA HIS A 264 -3.29 0.95 -17.22
C HIS A 264 -2.51 2.01 -18.01
N ASN A 265 -1.34 2.38 -17.46
CA ASN A 265 -0.46 3.42 -17.99
C ASN A 265 0.53 2.95 -19.07
N ALA A 266 0.52 1.66 -19.43
CA ALA A 266 1.37 1.07 -20.46
C ALA A 266 0.56 0.14 -21.40
N PRO A 267 0.94 0.01 -22.68
CA PRO A 267 0.16 -0.77 -23.64
C PRO A 267 0.29 -2.28 -23.41
N ARG A 268 -0.75 -3.02 -23.81
CA ARG A 268 -0.81 -4.50 -23.79
C ARG A 268 -0.68 -5.11 -22.39
N CYS A 269 -1.09 -4.39 -21.35
CA CYS A 269 -1.14 -4.93 -20.00
C CYS A 269 -2.51 -5.56 -19.72
N THR A 270 -2.55 -6.55 -18.82
CA THR A 270 -3.77 -7.25 -18.41
C THR A 270 -3.92 -7.19 -16.91
N SER A 271 -5.16 -7.08 -16.42
CA SER A 271 -5.43 -7.15 -15.00
C SER A 271 -6.69 -7.93 -14.67
N LEU A 272 -6.63 -8.69 -13.59
CA LEU A 272 -7.79 -9.34 -12.96
C LEU A 272 -7.89 -8.84 -11.52
N VAL A 273 -9.08 -8.40 -11.11
CA VAL A 273 -9.37 -7.97 -9.74
C VAL A 273 -10.62 -8.69 -9.27
N THR A 274 -10.53 -9.45 -8.18
CA THR A 274 -11.64 -10.23 -7.62
C THR A 274 -11.60 -10.31 -6.11
#